data_AF-A0A1C5XV89-F1
#
_entry.id   AF-A0A1C5XV89-F1
#
_cell.length_a   1.000
_cell.length_b   1.000
_cell.length_c   1.000
_cell.angle_alpha   90.00
_cell.angle_beta   90.00
_cell.angle_gamma   90.00
#
_symmetry.space_group_name_H-M   'P 1'
#
loop_
_entity.id
_entity.type
_entity.pdbx_description
1 polymer ?
#
loop_
_entity_poly.entity_id
_entity_poly.type
_entity_poly.pdbx_seq_one_letter_code
_entity_poly.pdbx_strand_id
1 'polypeptide(L)'
;MFSVFNANSDIVYISEQNKVSLSGQDTYSGYISWNTATAKPGKYSVYIVNAPCYSDGTLLSDWASFDCPYINTKFKLAAKPVHKHTYGKWKTVKSATVFATGKKVCSCKSCGSKKSQTIPKLKPTIKLSATKKTIGRNKSYTLSITNLAKGDSIKSIKSSKTTIATIKKVKTNQYKIIGKKKGKSTITVVLKSGKKATCTITVK
;
A
#
# COMPACT_ATOMS: atom_id res chain seq x y z
N MET A 1 -37.68 17.59 22.25
CA MET A 1 -36.45 17.67 21.43
C MET A 1 -35.24 17.64 22.34
N PHE A 2 -34.11 17.04 21.94
CA PHE A 2 -32.86 17.16 22.70
C PHE A 2 -31.66 17.51 21.81
N SER A 3 -30.75 18.32 22.36
CA SER A 3 -29.60 18.86 21.67
C SER A 3 -28.32 18.68 22.50
N VAL A 4 -27.22 18.37 21.85
CA VAL A 4 -25.88 18.24 22.47
C VAL A 4 -25.01 19.40 22.01
N PHE A 5 -24.42 20.10 22.97
CA PHE A 5 -23.58 21.26 22.75
C PHE A 5 -22.14 20.95 23.10
N ASN A 6 -21.20 21.44 22.29
CA ASN A 6 -19.78 21.40 22.61
C ASN A 6 -19.40 22.50 23.64
N ALA A 7 -18.13 22.58 24.00
CA ALA A 7 -17.63 23.57 24.97
C ALA A 7 -17.73 25.04 24.51
N ASN A 8 -17.90 25.29 23.20
CA ASN A 8 -18.08 26.62 22.63
C ASN A 8 -19.56 27.01 22.52
N SER A 9 -20.48 26.16 23.01
CA SER A 9 -21.92 26.31 22.83
C SER A 9 -22.42 26.11 21.39
N ASP A 10 -21.63 25.46 20.53
CA ASP A 10 -22.11 25.05 19.21
C ASP A 10 -22.90 23.75 19.32
N ILE A 11 -23.99 23.65 18.57
CA ILE A 11 -24.78 22.42 18.46
C ILE A 11 -24.02 21.40 17.59
N VAL A 12 -23.76 20.21 18.15
CA VAL A 12 -23.08 19.12 17.44
C VAL A 12 -23.97 17.91 17.15
N TYR A 13 -25.16 17.89 17.75
CA TYR A 13 -26.16 16.85 17.54
C TYR A 13 -27.53 17.36 17.98
N ILE A 14 -28.56 17.08 17.18
CA ILE A 14 -29.97 17.34 17.48
C ILE A 14 -30.74 16.06 17.19
N SER A 15 -31.66 15.69 18.06
CA SER A 15 -32.64 14.64 17.80
C SER A 15 -34.06 15.13 18.08
N GLU A 16 -34.88 15.04 17.03
CA GLU A 16 -36.31 15.25 17.08
C GLU A 16 -36.98 13.91 17.43
N GLN A 17 -36.90 13.49 18.69
CA GLN A 17 -37.82 12.44 19.16
C GLN A 17 -39.22 13.06 19.23
N ASN A 18 -39.96 12.89 18.13
CA ASN A 18 -41.38 13.21 18.04
C ASN A 18 -42.17 12.37 19.04
N LYS A 19 -42.45 12.96 20.20
CA LYS A 19 -43.69 12.89 21.00
C LYS A 19 -43.40 13.61 22.32
N VAL A 20 -43.66 14.92 22.35
CA VAL A 20 -43.93 15.63 23.61
C VAL A 20 -45.45 15.66 23.71
N SER A 21 -45.99 14.98 24.72
CA SER A 21 -47.41 14.84 24.96
C SER A 21 -48.01 16.21 25.28
N LEU A 22 -49.16 16.51 24.69
CA LEU A 22 -49.85 17.81 24.80
C LEU A 22 -50.52 18.06 26.18
N SER A 23 -50.05 17.42 27.25
CA SER A 23 -50.63 17.61 28.59
C SER A 23 -49.61 17.41 29.72
N GLY A 24 -48.92 18.50 30.09
CA GLY A 24 -48.67 18.90 31.48
C GLY A 24 -47.84 18.05 32.46
N GLN A 25 -47.47 16.80 32.19
CA GLN A 25 -46.73 15.95 33.15
C GLN A 25 -45.87 14.89 32.43
N ASP A 26 -45.07 15.26 31.43
CA ASP A 26 -44.18 14.29 30.79
C ASP A 26 -42.90 14.09 31.61
N THR A 27 -42.87 13.05 32.43
CA THR A 27 -41.61 12.49 32.94
C THR A 27 -40.90 11.73 31.83
N TYR A 28 -39.85 12.31 31.23
CA TYR A 28 -38.98 11.56 30.31
C TYR A 28 -38.18 10.51 31.09
N SER A 29 -38.59 9.25 31.03
CA SER A 29 -37.81 8.10 31.50
C SER A 29 -37.23 7.35 30.31
N GLY A 30 -35.99 7.65 29.93
CA GLY A 30 -35.34 7.00 28.78
C GLY A 30 -33.83 7.24 28.73
N TYR A 31 -33.14 6.40 27.96
CA TYR A 31 -31.71 6.56 27.66
C TYR A 31 -31.52 7.37 26.37
N ILE A 32 -30.84 8.50 26.47
CA ILE A 32 -30.38 9.26 25.31
C ILE A 32 -29.07 8.66 24.80
N SER A 33 -29.02 8.32 23.51
CA SER A 33 -27.83 7.74 22.87
C SER A 33 -27.29 8.66 21.78
N TRP A 34 -25.98 8.95 21.81
CA TRP A 34 -25.27 9.74 20.80
C TRP A 34 -24.08 8.94 20.24
N ASN A 35 -23.99 8.83 18.91
CA ASN A 35 -22.83 8.22 18.26
C ASN A 35 -21.64 9.20 18.24
N THR A 36 -20.63 8.90 19.07
CA THR A 36 -19.44 9.73 19.26
C THR A 36 -18.28 9.38 18.34
N ALA A 37 -18.49 8.63 17.26
CA ALA A 37 -17.41 8.14 16.40
C ALA A 37 -16.49 9.26 15.88
N THR A 38 -17.07 10.41 15.52
CA THR A 38 -16.40 11.59 14.96
C THR A 38 -16.27 12.75 15.94
N ALA A 39 -16.80 12.61 17.17
CA ALA A 39 -16.78 13.67 18.17
C ALA A 39 -15.37 13.87 18.75
N LYS A 40 -14.98 15.13 18.94
CA LYS A 40 -13.70 15.46 19.60
C LYS A 40 -13.81 15.22 21.11
N PRO A 41 -12.74 14.77 21.78
CA PRO A 41 -12.74 14.70 23.24
C PRO A 41 -12.98 16.08 23.86
N GLY A 42 -13.81 16.17 24.91
CA GLY A 42 -14.21 17.47 25.43
C GLY A 42 -15.34 17.42 26.45
N LYS A 43 -15.70 18.61 26.95
CA LYS A 43 -16.90 18.79 27.78
C LYS A 43 -18.11 19.01 26.86
N TYR A 44 -19.20 18.34 27.18
CA TYR A 44 -20.46 18.43 26.47
C TYR A 44 -21.60 18.67 27.46
N SER A 45 -22.62 19.39 27.00
CA SER A 45 -23.86 19.60 27.75
C SER A 45 -25.03 19.08 26.94
N VAL A 46 -25.94 18.36 27.60
CA VAL A 46 -27.20 17.90 27.02
C VAL A 46 -28.31 18.76 27.60
N TYR A 47 -29.15 19.31 26.72
CA TYR A 47 -30.35 20.04 27.09
C TYR A 47 -31.57 19.24 26.64
N ILE A 48 -32.47 18.99 27.59
CA ILE A 48 -33.80 18.43 27.34
C ILE A 48 -34.80 19.51 27.70
N VAL A 49 -35.59 19.94 26.72
CA VAL A 49 -36.69 20.90 26.92
C VAL A 49 -38.03 20.17 26.87
N ASN A 50 -38.91 20.49 27.82
CA ASN A 50 -40.27 19.94 27.89
C ASN A 50 -41.35 20.93 27.43
N ALA A 51 -41.00 21.91 26.59
CA ALA A 51 -41.92 22.93 26.09
C ALA A 51 -42.17 22.76 24.58
N PRO A 52 -43.36 23.13 24.06
CA PRO A 52 -43.61 23.16 22.63
C PRO A 52 -42.83 24.32 21.99
N CYS A 53 -41.78 23.98 21.23
CA CYS A 53 -40.94 24.92 20.51
C CYS A 53 -40.76 24.46 19.04
N TYR A 54 -40.51 25.42 18.15
CA TYR A 54 -40.05 25.15 16.79
C TYR A 54 -38.68 24.47 16.79
N SER A 55 -38.27 23.90 15.65
CA SER A 55 -36.99 23.18 15.51
C SER A 55 -35.75 24.05 15.72
N ASP A 56 -35.90 25.38 15.66
CA ASP A 56 -34.87 26.36 15.97
C ASP A 56 -34.83 26.78 17.47
N GLY A 57 -35.72 26.23 18.30
CA GLY A 57 -35.81 26.52 19.73
C GLY A 57 -36.67 27.72 20.10
N THR A 58 -37.31 28.39 19.14
CA THR A 58 -38.28 29.46 19.43
C THR A 58 -39.60 28.88 19.94
N LEU A 59 -40.27 29.55 20.88
CA LEU A 59 -41.56 29.10 21.42
C LEU A 59 -42.68 29.34 20.40
N LEU A 60 -43.71 28.47 20.40
CA LEU A 60 -44.93 28.71 19.62
C LEU A 60 -45.61 30.01 20.06
N SER A 61 -46.32 30.67 19.13
CA SER A 61 -47.14 31.84 19.45
C SER A 61 -48.15 31.51 20.54
N ASP A 62 -48.46 32.50 21.39
CA ASP A 62 -49.37 32.41 22.54
C ASP A 62 -48.84 31.69 23.80
N TRP A 63 -47.53 31.39 23.84
CA TRP A 63 -46.83 30.93 25.06
C TRP A 63 -45.93 32.04 25.63
N ALA A 64 -46.07 32.33 26.93
CA ALA A 64 -45.15 33.21 27.65
C ALA A 64 -43.91 32.44 28.13
N SER A 65 -42.78 33.15 28.35
CA SER A 65 -41.59 32.59 28.97
C SER A 65 -41.94 31.97 30.33
N PHE A 66 -42.06 30.65 30.38
CA PHE A 66 -42.03 29.89 31.62
C PHE A 66 -40.58 29.53 31.93
N ASP A 67 -40.23 29.52 33.21
CA ASP A 67 -39.02 28.90 33.72
C ASP A 67 -39.16 27.37 33.50
N CYS A 68 -38.98 26.94 32.25
CA CYS A 68 -39.17 25.56 31.85
C CYS A 68 -38.10 24.74 32.57
N PRO A 69 -38.44 23.67 33.32
CA PRO A 69 -37.44 22.82 33.91
C PRO A 69 -36.67 22.13 32.78
N TYR A 70 -35.50 22.67 32.44
CA TYR A 70 -34.58 22.05 31.52
C TYR A 70 -33.59 21.23 32.33
N ILE A 71 -33.39 19.97 31.93
CA ILE A 71 -32.33 19.15 32.52
C ILE A 71 -31.04 19.50 31.78
N ASN A 72 -30.12 20.18 32.46
CA ASN A 72 -28.75 20.38 31.97
C ASN A 72 -27.84 19.35 32.62
N THR A 73 -27.49 18.32 31.86
CA THR A 73 -26.48 17.33 32.29
C THR A 73 -25.17 17.57 31.55
N LYS A 74 -24.08 17.67 32.30
CA LYS A 74 -22.73 17.82 31.78
C LYS A 74 -22.01 16.49 31.82
N PHE A 75 -21.33 16.13 30.74
CA PHE A 75 -20.46 14.96 30.71
C PHE A 75 -19.13 15.28 30.00
N LYS A 76 -18.12 14.47 30.29
CA LYS A 76 -16.80 14.57 29.66
C LYS A 76 -16.60 13.39 28.73
N LEU A 77 -16.50 13.66 27.43
CA LEU A 77 -16.09 12.66 26.45
C LEU A 77 -14.58 12.45 26.58
N ALA A 78 -14.17 11.27 27.06
CA ALA A 78 -12.77 10.91 27.18
C ALA A 78 -12.12 10.76 25.80
N ALA A 79 -10.82 11.07 25.71
CA ALA A 79 -10.06 10.80 24.51
C ALA A 79 -10.00 9.29 24.27
N LYS A 80 -10.22 8.87 23.01
CA LYS A 80 -9.94 7.48 22.61
C LYS A 80 -8.48 7.19 22.97
N PRO A 81 -8.17 6.04 23.58
CA PRO A 81 -6.79 5.69 23.90
C PRO A 81 -5.98 5.67 22.60
N VAL A 82 -4.99 6.57 22.52
CA VAL A 82 -4.06 6.61 21.39
C VAL A 82 -3.05 5.51 21.62
N HIS A 83 -3.23 4.35 20.97
CA HIS A 83 -2.22 3.31 21.02
C HIS A 83 -1.05 3.72 20.14
N LYS A 84 0.15 3.84 20.72
CA LYS A 84 1.37 4.03 19.94
C LYS A 84 1.69 2.74 19.21
N HIS A 85 1.76 2.79 17.88
CA HIS A 85 2.07 1.61 17.10
C HIS A 85 3.55 1.22 17.20
N THR A 86 3.82 0.11 17.88
CA THR A 86 5.14 -0.54 17.83
C THR A 86 5.15 -1.61 16.76
N TYR A 87 5.74 -1.29 15.60
CA TYR A 87 5.86 -2.23 14.47
C TYR A 87 7.05 -3.16 14.65
N GLY A 88 6.85 -4.45 14.36
CA GLY A 88 7.93 -5.44 14.36
C GLY A 88 8.83 -5.36 13.13
N LYS A 89 9.69 -6.39 12.98
CA LYS A 89 10.58 -6.55 11.81
C LYS A 89 9.75 -6.62 10.52
N TRP A 90 10.27 -6.03 9.45
CA TRP A 90 9.69 -6.15 8.13
C TRP A 90 9.89 -7.55 7.56
N LYS A 91 8.82 -8.15 7.05
CA LYS A 91 8.85 -9.44 6.35
C LYS A 91 8.53 -9.24 4.87
N THR A 92 9.38 -9.74 3.99
CA THR A 92 9.11 -9.76 2.55
C THR A 92 8.03 -10.78 2.25
N VAL A 93 6.89 -10.32 1.71
CA VAL A 93 5.77 -11.18 1.30
C VAL A 93 5.78 -11.45 -0.20
N LYS A 94 6.42 -10.57 -0.98
CA LYS A 94 6.62 -10.75 -2.42
C LYS A 94 8.02 -10.27 -2.78
N SER A 95 8.87 -11.15 -3.31
CA SER A 95 10.19 -10.74 -3.79
C SER A 95 10.05 -9.84 -5.02
N ALA A 96 10.94 -8.86 -5.16
CA ALA A 96 11.10 -8.11 -6.40
C ALA A 96 11.76 -9.00 -7.48
N THR A 97 11.43 -8.72 -8.74
CA THR A 97 12.06 -9.29 -9.92
C THR A 97 12.49 -8.18 -10.87
N VAL A 98 13.13 -8.53 -11.98
CA VAL A 98 13.45 -7.55 -13.03
C VAL A 98 12.18 -6.96 -13.70
N PHE A 99 11.05 -7.68 -13.66
CA PHE A 99 9.81 -7.27 -14.31
C PHE A 99 8.76 -6.70 -13.35
N ALA A 100 8.81 -7.06 -12.06
CA ALA A 100 7.80 -6.69 -11.07
C ALA A 100 8.43 -6.19 -9.76
N THR A 101 7.74 -5.24 -9.11
CA THR A 101 8.10 -4.78 -7.76
C THR A 101 7.80 -5.86 -6.73
N GLY A 102 8.54 -5.82 -5.62
CA GLY A 102 8.28 -6.64 -4.44
C GLY A 102 7.42 -5.91 -3.41
N LYS A 103 7.08 -6.61 -2.33
CA LYS A 103 6.31 -6.07 -1.20
C LYS A 103 6.85 -6.65 0.11
N LYS A 104 7.02 -5.79 1.11
CA LYS A 104 7.26 -6.17 2.50
C LYS A 104 6.19 -5.59 3.41
N VAL A 105 5.90 -6.30 4.49
CA VAL A 105 4.87 -5.97 5.46
C VAL A 105 5.44 -6.07 6.87
N CYS A 106 5.01 -5.20 7.76
CA CYS A 106 5.18 -5.36 9.21
C CYS A 106 3.82 -5.18 9.90
N SER A 107 3.67 -5.80 11.06
CA SER A 107 2.48 -5.68 11.90
C SER A 107 2.82 -5.03 13.23
N CYS A 108 1.87 -4.27 13.78
CA CYS A 108 1.94 -3.79 15.14
C CYS A 108 1.70 -4.96 16.09
N LYS A 109 2.57 -5.12 17.10
CA LYS A 109 2.49 -6.23 18.05
C LYS A 109 1.24 -6.19 18.92
N SER A 110 0.72 -4.99 19.22
CA SER A 110 -0.37 -4.80 20.17
C SER A 110 -1.77 -4.86 19.54
N CYS A 111 -1.94 -4.42 18.29
CA CYS A 111 -3.26 -4.31 17.64
C CYS A 111 -3.35 -5.01 16.27
N GLY A 112 -2.25 -5.59 15.79
CA GLY A 112 -2.23 -6.29 14.50
C GLY A 112 -2.29 -5.40 13.25
N SER A 113 -2.42 -4.07 13.38
CA SER A 113 -2.43 -3.16 12.21
C SER A 113 -1.19 -3.36 11.33
N LYS A 114 -1.38 -3.45 10.01
CA LYS A 114 -0.33 -3.76 9.05
C LYS A 114 0.14 -2.50 8.33
N LYS A 115 1.45 -2.36 8.15
CA LYS A 115 2.05 -1.43 7.19
C LYS A 115 2.64 -2.21 6.04
N SER A 116 2.58 -1.64 4.83
CA SER A 116 3.18 -2.24 3.65
C SER A 116 4.09 -1.25 2.95
N GLN A 117 5.21 -1.75 2.42
CA GLN A 117 6.16 -0.97 1.65
C GLN A 117 6.51 -1.71 0.36
N THR A 118 6.57 -0.97 -0.73
CA THR A 118 6.99 -1.46 -2.04
C THR A 118 8.51 -1.63 -2.07
N ILE A 119 8.97 -2.74 -2.64
CA ILE A 119 10.38 -2.98 -2.95
C ILE A 119 10.58 -2.69 -4.44
N PRO A 120 11.50 -1.79 -4.84
CA PRO A 120 11.75 -1.47 -6.25
C PRO A 120 12.09 -2.70 -7.10
N LYS A 121 11.87 -2.60 -8.42
CA LYS A 121 12.29 -3.64 -9.38
C LYS A 121 13.80 -3.85 -9.32
N LEU A 122 14.24 -5.08 -9.57
CA LEU A 122 15.68 -5.38 -9.64
C LEU A 122 16.28 -4.78 -10.92
N LYS A 123 17.50 -4.25 -10.81
CA LYS A 123 18.28 -3.84 -11.98
C LYS A 123 18.70 -5.10 -12.77
N PRO A 124 18.56 -5.11 -14.11
CA PRO A 124 19.05 -6.22 -14.93
C PRO A 124 20.56 -6.44 -14.78
N THR A 125 20.98 -7.70 -14.60
CA THR A 125 22.39 -8.12 -14.48
C THR A 125 22.69 -9.29 -15.41
N ILE A 126 23.94 -9.34 -15.89
CA ILE A 126 24.46 -10.43 -16.72
C ILE A 126 25.98 -10.49 -16.57
N LYS A 127 26.52 -11.70 -16.44
CA LYS A 127 27.95 -11.98 -16.49
C LYS A 127 28.22 -13.06 -17.54
N LEU A 128 29.18 -12.82 -18.42
CA LEU A 128 29.66 -13.81 -19.37
C LEU A 128 30.95 -14.44 -18.82
N SER A 129 31.16 -15.73 -19.06
CA SER A 129 32.41 -16.42 -18.68
C SER A 129 33.66 -15.85 -19.37
N ALA A 130 33.49 -15.19 -20.52
CA ALA A 130 34.51 -14.39 -21.17
C ALA A 130 33.86 -13.30 -22.03
N THR A 131 34.51 -12.13 -22.11
CA THR A 131 34.15 -11.04 -23.04
C THR A 131 34.98 -11.07 -24.32
N LYS A 132 36.14 -11.74 -24.30
CA LYS A 132 36.99 -12.01 -25.45
C LYS A 132 37.51 -13.44 -25.34
N LYS A 133 37.50 -14.21 -26.42
CA LYS A 133 38.07 -15.55 -26.46
C LYS A 133 38.67 -15.86 -27.82
N THR A 134 39.82 -16.53 -27.81
CA THR A 134 40.45 -17.07 -29.00
C THR A 134 40.27 -18.58 -29.03
N ILE A 135 39.87 -19.12 -30.18
CA ILE A 135 39.70 -20.56 -30.42
C ILE A 135 40.35 -20.94 -31.75
N GLY A 136 40.77 -22.18 -31.91
CA GLY A 136 41.23 -22.70 -33.20
C GLY A 136 40.07 -23.07 -34.12
N ARG A 137 40.35 -23.20 -35.42
CA ARG A 137 39.41 -23.78 -36.39
C ARG A 137 38.88 -25.14 -35.93
N ASN A 138 37.57 -25.36 -36.06
CA ASN A 138 36.83 -26.54 -35.58
C ASN A 138 36.91 -26.85 -34.08
N LYS A 139 37.62 -26.02 -33.28
CA LYS A 139 37.58 -26.09 -31.83
C LYS A 139 36.38 -25.33 -31.30
N SER A 140 36.00 -25.63 -30.06
CA SER A 140 34.83 -25.04 -29.42
C SER A 140 35.13 -24.46 -28.05
N TYR A 141 34.34 -23.47 -27.65
CA TYR A 141 34.36 -22.87 -26.33
C TYR A 141 32.94 -22.81 -25.78
N THR A 142 32.73 -23.24 -24.55
CA THR A 142 31.44 -23.12 -23.87
C THR A 142 31.36 -21.77 -23.18
N LEU A 143 30.50 -20.89 -23.70
CA LEU A 143 30.15 -19.62 -23.09
C LEU A 143 29.06 -19.85 -22.03
N SER A 144 29.36 -19.53 -20.78
CA SER A 144 28.41 -19.59 -19.67
C SER A 144 27.91 -18.18 -19.33
N ILE A 145 26.59 -18.06 -19.16
CA ILE A 145 25.91 -16.84 -18.75
C ILE A 145 25.46 -17.01 -17.29
N THR A 146 25.93 -16.12 -16.41
CA THR A 146 25.66 -16.20 -14.96
C THR A 146 25.24 -14.84 -14.41
N ASN A 147 24.94 -14.80 -13.10
CA ASN A 147 24.54 -13.59 -12.38
C ASN A 147 23.34 -12.86 -13.01
N LEU A 148 22.31 -13.62 -13.40
CA LEU A 148 21.06 -13.06 -13.92
C LEU A 148 20.19 -12.56 -12.77
N ALA A 149 19.58 -11.39 -12.95
CA ALA A 149 18.62 -10.86 -11.98
C ALA A 149 17.41 -11.81 -11.86
N LYS A 150 16.79 -11.88 -10.68
CA LYS A 150 15.66 -12.77 -10.44
C LYS A 150 14.53 -12.51 -11.43
N GLY A 151 14.07 -13.58 -12.08
CA GLY A 151 13.03 -13.56 -13.10
C GLY A 151 13.52 -13.26 -14.52
N ASP A 152 14.79 -12.90 -14.71
CA ASP A 152 15.34 -12.66 -16.04
C ASP A 152 15.75 -13.97 -16.73
N SER A 153 15.84 -13.91 -18.06
CA SER A 153 16.26 -15.05 -18.89
C SER A 153 16.77 -14.57 -20.23
N ILE A 154 17.51 -15.43 -20.93
CA ILE A 154 18.02 -15.12 -22.26
C ILE A 154 16.84 -15.05 -23.24
N LYS A 155 16.67 -13.89 -23.88
CA LYS A 155 15.72 -13.68 -24.98
C LYS A 155 16.29 -14.21 -26.29
N SER A 156 17.56 -13.90 -26.56
CA SER A 156 18.24 -14.36 -27.78
C SER A 156 19.75 -14.35 -27.63
N ILE A 157 20.42 -15.20 -28.39
CA ILE A 157 21.87 -15.17 -28.56
C ILE A 157 22.18 -15.32 -30.05
N LYS A 158 23.02 -14.44 -30.59
CA LYS A 158 23.33 -14.41 -32.03
C LYS A 158 24.82 -14.17 -32.27
N SER A 159 25.33 -14.72 -33.38
CA SER A 159 26.67 -14.45 -33.88
C SER A 159 26.58 -13.43 -35.00
N SER A 160 27.43 -12.40 -34.98
CA SER A 160 27.51 -11.41 -36.06
C SER A 160 27.92 -12.02 -37.42
N LYS A 161 28.74 -13.09 -37.39
CA LYS A 161 29.26 -13.78 -38.58
C LYS A 161 29.25 -15.29 -38.33
N THR A 162 28.15 -15.95 -38.73
CA THR A 162 27.96 -17.41 -38.56
C THR A 162 28.97 -18.23 -39.35
N THR A 163 29.47 -17.69 -40.46
CA THR A 163 30.55 -18.28 -41.27
C THR A 163 31.89 -18.36 -40.53
N ILE A 164 32.11 -17.52 -39.51
CA ILE A 164 33.31 -17.50 -38.66
C ILE A 164 33.07 -18.29 -37.37
N ALA A 165 31.96 -18.02 -36.68
CA ALA A 165 31.62 -18.69 -35.42
C ALA A 165 30.13 -19.03 -35.36
N THR A 166 29.85 -20.31 -35.10
CA THR A 166 28.48 -20.83 -34.94
C THR A 166 28.18 -21.09 -33.47
N ILE A 167 26.89 -21.13 -33.11
CA ILE A 167 26.42 -21.28 -31.73
C ILE A 167 25.51 -22.51 -31.65
N LYS A 168 25.75 -23.37 -30.66
CA LYS A 168 24.85 -24.47 -30.30
C LYS A 168 24.50 -24.38 -28.83
N LYS A 169 23.21 -24.46 -28.49
CA LYS A 169 22.78 -24.53 -27.09
C LYS A 169 23.23 -25.87 -26.50
N VAL A 170 23.84 -25.84 -25.32
CA VAL A 170 24.21 -27.05 -24.59
C VAL A 170 23.16 -27.33 -23.53
N LYS A 171 22.93 -26.36 -22.65
CA LYS A 171 21.89 -26.39 -21.62
C LYS A 171 21.46 -24.98 -21.27
N THR A 172 20.60 -24.83 -20.28
CA THR A 172 20.18 -23.53 -19.77
C THR A 172 21.39 -22.66 -19.45
N ASN A 173 21.44 -21.47 -20.05
CA ASN A 173 22.51 -20.48 -19.90
C ASN A 173 23.92 -20.93 -20.32
N GLN A 174 24.06 -22.01 -21.10
CA GLN A 174 25.34 -22.47 -21.63
C GLN A 174 25.26 -22.76 -23.13
N TYR A 175 26.19 -22.17 -23.88
CA TYR A 175 26.23 -22.24 -25.34
C TYR A 175 27.62 -22.61 -25.80
N LYS A 176 27.72 -23.65 -26.64
CA LYS A 176 28.94 -24.07 -27.31
C LYS A 176 29.12 -23.21 -28.55
N ILE A 177 30.19 -22.44 -28.58
CA ILE A 177 30.63 -21.63 -29.72
C ILE A 177 31.67 -22.44 -30.48
N ILE A 178 31.48 -22.63 -31.79
CA ILE A 178 32.37 -23.45 -32.63
C ILE A 178 32.99 -22.54 -33.71
N GLY A 179 34.32 -22.53 -33.77
CA GLY A 179 35.07 -21.79 -34.80
C GLY A 179 35.03 -22.52 -36.14
N LYS A 180 34.80 -21.77 -37.23
CA LYS A 180 34.62 -22.32 -38.59
C LYS A 180 35.65 -21.78 -39.58
N LYS A 181 35.72 -20.46 -39.75
CA LYS A 181 36.68 -19.77 -40.61
C LYS A 181 37.50 -18.79 -39.78
N LYS A 182 38.76 -18.58 -40.17
CA LYS A 182 39.66 -17.59 -39.55
C LYS A 182 39.02 -16.21 -39.59
N GLY A 183 39.10 -15.47 -38.49
CA GLY A 183 38.55 -14.12 -38.38
C GLY A 183 37.89 -13.83 -37.03
N LYS A 184 37.22 -12.68 -36.93
CA LYS A 184 36.54 -12.23 -35.70
C LYS A 184 35.02 -12.22 -35.88
N SER A 185 34.31 -12.75 -34.89
CA SER A 185 32.84 -12.62 -34.76
C SER A 185 32.47 -12.19 -33.35
N THR A 186 31.50 -11.30 -33.22
CA THR A 186 30.90 -10.92 -31.94
C THR A 186 29.66 -11.76 -31.67
N ILE A 187 29.62 -12.38 -30.49
CA ILE A 187 28.44 -13.07 -29.96
C ILE A 187 27.69 -12.09 -29.06
N THR A 188 26.44 -11.81 -29.40
CA THR A 188 25.58 -10.89 -28.64
C THR A 188 24.50 -11.68 -27.93
N VAL A 189 24.47 -11.56 -26.60
CA VAL A 189 23.42 -12.09 -25.72
C VAL A 189 22.48 -10.96 -25.37
N VAL A 190 21.18 -11.19 -25.54
CA VAL A 190 20.11 -10.25 -25.16
C VAL A 190 19.19 -10.94 -24.17
N LEU A 191 18.96 -10.29 -23.02
CA LEU A 191 18.03 -10.77 -21.99
C LEU A 191 16.60 -10.29 -22.27
N LYS A 192 15.60 -10.94 -21.64
CA LYS A 192 14.20 -10.51 -21.72
C LYS A 192 13.98 -9.13 -21.13
N SER A 193 14.81 -8.74 -20.15
CA SER A 193 14.89 -7.37 -19.62
C SER A 193 15.45 -6.33 -20.59
N GLY A 194 15.93 -6.74 -21.78
CA GLY A 194 16.55 -5.86 -22.77
C GLY A 194 18.05 -5.63 -22.56
N LYS A 195 18.63 -6.05 -21.43
CA LYS A 195 20.08 -5.95 -21.20
C LYS A 195 20.86 -6.77 -22.23
N LYS A 196 21.94 -6.19 -22.74
CA LYS A 196 22.82 -6.81 -23.73
C LYS A 196 24.21 -7.06 -23.13
N ALA A 197 24.85 -8.15 -23.55
CA ALA A 197 26.26 -8.40 -23.32
C ALA A 197 26.89 -9.04 -24.55
N THR A 198 28.17 -8.78 -24.76
CA THR A 198 28.89 -9.22 -25.97
C THR A 198 30.16 -9.97 -25.62
N CYS A 199 30.47 -11.00 -26.40
CA CYS A 199 31.74 -11.72 -26.36
C CYS A 199 32.36 -11.73 -27.75
N THR A 200 33.59 -11.22 -27.89
CA THR A 200 34.35 -11.26 -29.15
C THR A 200 35.08 -12.60 -29.26
N ILE A 201 34.81 -13.33 -30.34
CA ILE A 201 35.45 -14.60 -30.66
C ILE A 201 36.42 -14.40 -31.82
N THR A 202 37.69 -14.75 -31.59
CA THR A 202 38.72 -14.78 -32.64
C THR A 202 39.02 -16.23 -32.98
N VAL A 203 38.80 -16.61 -34.23
CA VAL A 203 39.18 -17.92 -34.76
C VAL A 203 40.54 -17.78 -35.46
N LYS A 204 41.52 -18.54 -34.97
CA LYS A 204 42.84 -18.67 -35.61
C LYS A 204 42.83 -19.75 -36.67
#